data_AF-K2BTE7-F1
#
_entry.id   AF-K2BTE7-F1
#
_cell.length_a   1.000
_cell.length_b   1.000
_cell.length_c   1.000
_cell.angle_alpha   90.00
_cell.angle_beta   90.00
_cell.angle_gamma   90.00
#
_symmetry.space_group_name_H-M   'P 1'
#
loop_
_entity.id
_entity.type
_entity.pdbx_description
1 polymer ?
#
loop_
_entity_poly.entity_id
_entity_poly.type
_entity_poly.pdbx_seq_one_letter_code
_entity_poly.pdbx_strand_id
1 'polypeptide(L)' 'MTITIQDLRVRQQALDPTQSFIVQAPAGSGKTELLTQRYLVLLSRAQKAPEEIV' A
#
# COMPACT_ATOMS: atom_id res chain seq x y z
N MET A 1 -17.59 14.50 13.02
CA MET A 1 -16.33 14.24 13.75
C MET A 1 -15.32 13.74 12.72
N THR A 2 -14.52 14.63 12.13
CA THR A 2 -13.54 14.24 11.13
C THR A 2 -12.34 13.64 11.85
N ILE A 3 -12.22 12.31 11.82
CA ILE A 3 -11.01 11.63 12.25
C ILE A 3 -9.94 12.02 11.23
N THR A 4 -9.05 12.93 11.61
CA THR A 4 -7.83 13.17 10.86
C THR A 4 -6.98 11.92 11.02
N ILE A 5 -7.01 11.05 10.01
CA ILE A 5 -6.14 9.87 9.95
C ILE A 5 -4.71 10.40 9.74
N GLN A 6 -3.97 10.58 10.83
CA GLN A 6 -2.64 11.23 10.85
C GLN A 6 -1.62 10.55 9.91
N ASP A 7 -1.85 9.30 9.50
CA ASP A 7 -1.00 8.56 8.58
C ASP A 7 -1.55 8.41 7.14
N LEU A 8 -2.73 8.98 6.84
CA LEU A 8 -3.42 8.76 5.54
C LEU A 8 -2.55 9.16 4.35
N ARG A 9 -1.83 10.28 4.48
CA ARG A 9 -0.92 10.75 3.43
C ARG A 9 0.20 9.74 3.17
N VAL A 10 0.76 9.17 4.23
CA VAL A 10 1.84 8.17 4.15
C VAL A 10 1.31 6.87 3.55
N ARG A 11 0.08 6.47 3.91
CA ARG A 11 -0.61 5.33 3.30
C ARG A 11 -0.82 5.53 1.80
N GLN A 12 -1.29 6.71 1.38
CA GLN A 12 -1.44 7.04 -0.05
C GLN A 12 -0.11 7.00 -0.79
N GLN A 13 0.97 7.53 -0.19
CA GLN A 13 2.31 7.45 -0.77
C GLN A 13 2.78 6.00 -0.93
N ALA A 14 2.55 5.16 0.07
CA ALA A 14 2.88 3.75 0.02
C ALA A 14 2.10 2.95 -1.05
N LEU A 15 1.04 3.52 -1.64
CA LEU A 15 0.32 2.93 -2.77
C LEU A 15 0.89 3.34 -4.13
N ASP A 16 1.81 4.31 -4.20
CA ASP A 16 2.51 4.65 -5.44
C ASP A 16 3.46 3.51 -5.84
N PRO A 17 3.21 2.79 -6.95
CA PRO A 17 4.04 1.67 -7.35
C PRO A 17 5.29 2.12 -8.13
N THR A 18 5.48 3.42 -8.37
CA THR A 18 6.73 3.96 -8.98
C THR A 18 7.85 4.16 -7.96
N GLN A 19 7.56 3.97 -6.68
CA GLN A 19 8.50 4.11 -5.58
C GLN A 19 8.46 2.88 -4.66
N SER A 20 9.57 2.67 -3.96
CA SER A 20 9.73 1.61 -2.96
C SER A 20 9.75 2.22 -1.56
N PHE A 21 9.07 1.57 -0.62
CA PHE A 21 8.91 2.06 0.74
C PHE A 21 9.20 0.96 1.76
N ILE A 22 9.83 1.34 2.88
CA ILE A 22 9.86 0.52 4.10
C ILE A 22 8.74 1.02 5.00
N VAL A 23 7.73 0.19 5.23
CA VAL A 23 6.60 0.53 6.11
C VAL A 23 6.87 0.00 7.52
N GLN A 24 7.01 0.91 8.48
CA GLN A 24 7.12 0.58 9.90
C GLN A 24 5.87 1.06 10.63
N ALA A 25 5.20 0.15 11.33
CA ALA A 25 4.05 0.49 12.16
C ALA A 25 3.90 -0.54 13.30
N PRO A 26 3.25 -0.18 14.42
CA PRO A 26 2.94 -1.11 15.51
C PRO A 26 2.14 -2.36 15.08
N ALA A 27 2.05 -3.34 15.97
CA ALA A 27 1.12 -4.46 15.80
C ALA A 27 -0.32 -3.93 15.74
N GLY A 28 -1.17 -4.51 14.88
CA GLY A 28 -2.57 -4.09 14.73
C GLY A 28 -2.80 -2.83 13.87
N SER A 29 -1.77 -2.15 13.35
CA SER A 29 -1.94 -0.91 12.57
C SER A 29 -2.42 -1.09 11.11
N GLY A 30 -2.89 -2.28 10.72
CA GLY A 30 -3.38 -2.54 9.36
C GLY A 30 -2.30 -2.63 8.29
N LYS A 31 -1.08 -3.09 8.63
CA LYS A 31 0.02 -3.27 7.65
C LYS A 31 -0.35 -4.26 6.53
N THR A 32 -1.02 -5.36 6.89
CA THR A 32 -1.50 -6.34 5.92
C THR A 32 -2.48 -5.72 4.95
N GLU A 33 -3.44 -4.92 5.44
CA GLU A 33 -4.40 -4.21 4.59
C GLU A 33 -3.71 -3.25 3.62
N LEU A 34 -2.69 -2.52 4.09
CA LEU A 34 -1.90 -1.63 3.23
C LEU A 34 -1.13 -2.41 2.15
N LEU A 35 -0.52 -3.55 2.51
CA LEU A 35 0.16 -4.43 1.54
C LEU A 35 -0.83 -5.04 0.54
N THR A 36 -2.02 -5.46 0.97
CA THR A 36 -3.08 -5.95 0.08
C THR A 36 -3.52 -4.88 -0.90
N GLN A 37 -3.75 -3.65 -0.45
CA GLN A 37 -4.09 -2.53 -1.34
C GLN A 37 -2.96 -2.25 -2.34
N ARG A 38 -1.70 -2.25 -1.90
CA ARG A 38 -0.54 -2.07 -2.79
C ARG A 38 -0.45 -3.19 -3.83
N TYR A 39 -0.70 -4.44 -3.43
CA TYR A 39 -0.71 -5.59 -4.32
C TYR A 39 -1.78 -5.44 -5.41
N LEU A 40 -2.99 -5.02 -5.06
CA LEU A 40 -4.07 -4.75 -6.01
C LEU A 40 -3.72 -3.61 -6.98
N VAL A 41 -3.07 -2.55 -6.49
CA VAL A 41 -2.57 -1.46 -7.36
C VAL A 41 -1.54 -1.99 -8.36
N LEU A 42 -0.59 -2.82 -7.91
CA LEU A 42 0.41 -3.42 -8.80
C LEU A 42 -0.25 -4.34 -9.84
N LEU A 43 -1.19 -5.19 -9.42
CA LEU A 43 -1.94 -6.09 -10.31
C LEU A 43 -2.67 -5.31 -11.41
N SER A 44 -3.29 -4.18 -11.06
CA SER A 44 -3.97 -3.32 -12.04
C SER A 44 -3.05 -2.77 -13.13
N ARG A 45 -1.73 -2.72 -12.88
CA ARG A 45 -0.71 -2.21 -13.80
C ARG A 45 0.04 -3.31 -14.54
N ALA A 46 0.21 -4.48 -13.94
CA ALA A 46 0.97 -5.62 -14.50
C ALA A 46 0.13 -6.45 -15.51
N GLN A 47 -0.37 -5.84 -16.57
CA GLN A 47 -1.27 -6.50 -17.54
C GLN A 47 -0.65 -7.70 -18.28
N LYS A 48 0.67 -7.67 -18.50
CA LYS A 48 1.38 -8.68 -19.30
C LYS A 48 1.89 -9.87 -18.49
N ALA A 49 2.16 -9.67 -17.19
CA ALA A 49 2.77 -10.67 -16.32
C ALA A 49 2.35 -10.41 -14.85
N PRO A 50 1.06 -10.51 -14.50
CA PRO A 50 0.57 -10.25 -13.14
C PRO A 50 1.19 -11.17 -12.08
N GLU A 51 1.65 -12.36 -12.47
CA GLU A 51 2.30 -13.36 -11.62
C GLU A 51 3.70 -12.95 -11.12
N GLU A 52 4.33 -11.94 -11.72
CA GLU A 52 5.64 -11.42 -11.28
C GLU A 52 5.56 -10.56 -10.01
N ILE A 53 4.35 -10.23 -9.55
CA ILE A 53 4.16 -9.46 -8.31
C ILE A 53 4.28 -10.39 -7.12
N VAL A 54 5.32 -10.17 -6.31
CA VAL A 54 5.68 -10.94 -5.10
C VAL A 54 5.80 -10.07 -3.85
#